data_AF-A0A6B3LJ95-F1
#
_entry.id   AF-A0A6B3LJ95-F1
#
_cell.length_a   1.000
_cell.length_b   1.000
_cell.length_c   1.000
_cell.angle_alpha   90.00
_cell.angle_beta   90.00
_cell.angle_gamma   90.00
#
_symmetry.space_group_name_H-M   'P 1'
#
loop_
_entity.id
_entity.type
_entity.pdbx_description
1 polymer ?
#
loop_
_entity_poly.entity_id
_entity_poly.type
_entity_poly.pdbx_seq_one_letter_code
_entity_poly.pdbx_strand_id
1 'polypeptide(L)'
;MSKKASVNYRWTISIVAFICLMLTAQAFGSDMKEPIRNILDSGWLSKFLWAYVASILSIHRYLFKSYELAKDSFIYKHFGAYADTLFGIGTYGVAGTTSLALLKGLYMQTFFSGEHFIGFGTFDLISMFLLTSFLLFYCMFNTTLLLKDIIFYSENSTVEVRT
;
A
#
# COMPACT_ATOMS: atom_id res chain seq x y z
N MET A 1 1.36 -7.55 48.39
CA MET A 1 0.69 -6.56 47.52
C MET A 1 0.99 -6.91 46.08
N SER A 2 0.00 -7.44 45.35
CA SER A 2 0.16 -7.83 43.94
C SER A 2 0.16 -6.60 43.04
N LYS A 3 1.24 -6.39 42.26
CA LYS A 3 1.33 -5.30 41.28
C LYS A 3 0.29 -5.55 40.19
N LYS A 4 -0.76 -4.72 40.14
CA LYS A 4 -1.69 -4.68 39.00
C LYS A 4 -0.90 -4.34 37.74
N ALA A 5 -0.73 -5.32 36.86
CA ALA A 5 -0.21 -5.09 35.51
C ALA A 5 -1.21 -4.20 34.76
N SER A 6 -0.81 -2.98 34.40
CA SER A 6 -1.60 -2.12 33.54
C SER A 6 -1.54 -2.65 32.12
N VAL A 7 -2.57 -3.39 31.74
CA VAL A 7 -2.69 -3.97 30.41
C VAL A 7 -2.78 -2.83 29.39
N ASN A 8 -1.89 -2.82 28.39
CA ASN A 8 -1.87 -1.80 27.36
C ASN A 8 -3.10 -1.98 26.44
N TYR A 9 -4.09 -1.11 26.63
CA TYR A 9 -5.40 -1.19 25.98
C TYR A 9 -5.33 -1.22 24.45
N ARG A 10 -4.37 -0.49 23.83
CA ARG A 10 -4.18 -0.47 22.37
C ARG A 10 -3.76 -1.84 21.82
N TRP A 11 -2.84 -2.51 22.52
CA TRP A 11 -2.38 -3.85 22.15
C TRP A 11 -3.45 -4.91 22.40
N THR A 12 -4.19 -4.77 23.51
CA THR A 12 -5.25 -5.72 23.88
C THR A 12 -6.39 -5.70 22.88
N ILE A 13 -6.84 -4.50 22.48
CA ILE A 13 -7.85 -4.36 21.40
C ILE A 13 -7.33 -4.98 20.11
N SER A 14 -6.07 -4.72 19.74
CA SER A 14 -5.50 -5.24 18.50
C SER A 14 -5.47 -6.77 18.49
N ILE A 15 -5.11 -7.39 19.61
CA ILE A 15 -5.09 -8.85 19.75
C ILE A 15 -6.51 -9.43 19.72
N VAL A 16 -7.45 -8.82 20.45
CA VAL A 16 -8.86 -9.27 20.45
C VAL A 16 -9.49 -9.12 19.07
N ALA A 17 -9.22 -8.02 18.37
CA ALA A 17 -9.66 -7.81 16.99
C ALA A 17 -9.07 -8.88 16.06
N PHE A 18 -7.79 -9.22 16.20
CA PHE A 18 -7.12 -10.24 15.40
C PHE A 18 -7.72 -11.64 15.63
N ILE A 19 -8.03 -12.00 16.88
CA ILE A 19 -8.67 -13.26 17.24
C ILE A 19 -10.10 -13.32 16.66
N CYS A 20 -10.90 -12.25 16.79
CA CYS A 20 -12.21 -12.17 16.15
C CYS A 20 -12.12 -12.29 14.62
N LEU A 21 -11.11 -11.70 14.00
CA LEU A 21 -10.88 -11.78 12.56
C LEU A 21 -10.52 -13.23 12.14
N MET A 22 -9.70 -13.93 12.93
CA MET A 22 -9.42 -15.36 12.70
C MET A 22 -10.69 -16.23 12.83
N LEU A 23 -11.50 -16.01 13.86
CA LEU A 23 -12.73 -16.77 14.09
C LEU A 23 -13.76 -16.54 12.99
N THR A 24 -13.93 -15.30 12.55
CA THR A 24 -14.82 -14.96 11.43
C THR A 24 -14.31 -15.54 10.11
N ALA A 25 -12.99 -15.51 9.87
CA ALA A 25 -12.39 -16.14 8.69
C ALA A 25 -12.56 -17.67 8.65
N GLN A 26 -12.57 -18.34 9.81
CA GLN A 26 -12.86 -19.78 9.87
C GLN A 26 -14.36 -20.10 9.72
N ALA A 27 -15.24 -19.30 10.35
CA ALA A 27 -16.68 -19.55 10.36
C ALA A 27 -17.35 -19.22 9.00
N PHE A 28 -16.91 -18.16 8.33
CA PHE A 28 -17.48 -17.68 7.06
C PHE A 28 -16.52 -17.86 5.88
N GLY A 29 -15.45 -18.62 6.07
CA GLY A 29 -14.39 -18.79 5.07
C GLY A 29 -14.87 -19.39 3.75
N SER A 30 -15.98 -20.15 3.72
CA SER A 30 -16.60 -20.63 2.48
C SER A 30 -17.35 -19.51 1.74
N ASP A 31 -18.13 -18.74 2.48
CA ASP A 31 -19.06 -17.74 1.92
C ASP A 31 -18.34 -16.44 1.55
N MET A 32 -17.18 -16.19 2.18
CA MET A 32 -16.31 -15.05 1.86
C MET A 32 -15.49 -15.28 0.58
N LYS A 33 -15.38 -16.52 0.06
CA LYS A 33 -14.56 -16.81 -1.13
C LYS A 33 -15.08 -16.14 -2.40
N GLU A 34 -16.39 -16.19 -2.63
CA GLU A 34 -17.02 -15.63 -3.82
C GLU A 34 -17.01 -14.10 -3.85
N PRO A 35 -17.37 -13.38 -2.76
CA PRO A 35 -17.27 -11.93 -2.70
C PRO A 35 -15.83 -11.44 -2.90
N ILE A 36 -14.85 -12.07 -2.25
CA ILE A 36 -13.43 -11.73 -2.41
C ILE A 36 -13.01 -11.96 -3.86
N ARG A 37 -13.41 -13.08 -4.46
CA ARG A 37 -13.16 -13.35 -5.88
C ARG A 37 -13.75 -12.27 -6.78
N ASN A 38 -15.02 -11.90 -6.59
CA ASN A 38 -15.67 -10.86 -7.39
C ASN A 38 -14.94 -9.52 -7.27
N ILE A 39 -14.50 -9.15 -6.07
CA ILE A 39 -13.74 -7.92 -5.84
C ILE A 39 -12.39 -7.98 -6.56
N LEU A 40 -11.65 -9.09 -6.47
CA LEU A 40 -10.37 -9.25 -7.16
C LEU A 40 -10.51 -9.39 -8.68
N ASP A 41 -11.60 -9.95 -9.18
CA ASP A 41 -11.88 -10.09 -10.62
C ASP A 41 -12.41 -8.81 -11.27
N SER A 42 -13.06 -7.93 -10.50
CA SER A 42 -13.67 -6.69 -11.00
C SER A 42 -12.71 -5.73 -11.72
N GLY A 43 -11.40 -5.86 -11.51
CA GLY A 43 -10.37 -4.94 -12.01
C GLY A 43 -10.47 -3.53 -11.41
N TRP A 44 -11.45 -3.26 -10.55
CA TRP A 44 -11.63 -1.97 -9.89
C TRP A 44 -10.50 -1.66 -8.92
N LEU A 45 -10.00 -2.66 -8.19
CA LEU A 45 -8.89 -2.48 -7.25
C LEU A 45 -7.65 -1.91 -7.93
N SER A 46 -7.28 -2.42 -9.12
CA SER A 46 -6.13 -1.91 -9.87
C SER A 46 -6.36 -0.46 -10.34
N LYS A 47 -7.56 -0.14 -10.84
CA LYS A 47 -7.92 1.22 -11.27
C LYS A 47 -7.90 2.19 -10.09
N PHE A 48 -8.45 1.78 -8.95
CA PHE A 48 -8.47 2.57 -7.73
C PHE A 48 -7.05 2.82 -7.20
N LEU A 49 -6.19 1.79 -7.21
CA LEU A 49 -4.79 1.93 -6.80
C LEU A 49 -4.04 2.94 -7.68
N TRP A 50 -4.23 2.87 -9.00
CA TRP A 50 -3.67 3.86 -9.93
C TRP A 50 -4.19 5.27 -9.66
N ALA A 51 -5.51 5.43 -9.50
CA ALA A 51 -6.12 6.72 -9.21
C ALA A 51 -5.61 7.30 -7.89
N TYR A 52 -5.47 6.46 -6.85
CA TYR A 52 -4.97 6.82 -5.53
C TYR A 52 -3.53 7.31 -5.59
N VAL A 53 -2.62 6.50 -6.16
CA VAL A 53 -1.19 6.84 -6.28
C VAL A 53 -0.98 8.07 -7.15
N ALA A 54 -1.64 8.15 -8.30
CA ALA A 54 -1.52 9.28 -9.22
C ALA A 54 -2.02 10.58 -8.61
N SER A 55 -3.16 10.55 -7.93
CA SER A 55 -3.74 11.74 -7.29
C SER A 55 -2.84 12.26 -6.18
N ILE A 56 -2.38 11.37 -5.29
CA ILE A 56 -1.56 11.76 -4.15
C ILE A 56 -0.22 12.32 -4.61
N LEU A 57 0.50 11.65 -5.51
CA LEU A 57 1.78 12.15 -5.98
C LEU A 57 1.65 13.47 -6.77
N SER A 58 0.56 13.64 -7.51
CA SER A 58 0.30 14.90 -8.23
C SER A 58 0.00 16.05 -7.27
N ILE A 59 -0.81 15.83 -6.23
CA ILE A 59 -1.13 16.83 -5.22
C ILE A 59 0.09 17.14 -4.34
N HIS A 60 0.84 16.10 -3.93
CA HIS A 60 2.07 16.26 -3.17
C HIS A 60 3.06 17.15 -3.93
N ARG A 61 3.25 16.90 -5.24
CA ARG A 61 4.09 17.76 -6.09
C ARG A 61 3.58 19.19 -6.16
N TYR A 62 2.27 19.39 -6.26
CA TYR A 62 1.67 20.72 -6.36
C TYR A 62 1.92 21.56 -5.10
N LEU A 63 1.78 20.94 -3.91
CA LEU A 63 1.94 21.60 -2.61
C LEU A 63 3.41 21.74 -2.20
N PHE A 64 4.21 20.71 -2.41
CA PHE A 64 5.63 20.67 -2.06
C PHE A 64 6.48 20.89 -3.31
N LYS A 65 6.42 22.11 -3.89
CA LYS A 65 7.42 22.53 -4.90
C LYS A 65 8.80 22.46 -4.25
N SER A 66 9.63 21.51 -4.67
CA SER A 66 10.99 21.30 -4.17
C SER A 66 11.76 22.62 -4.12
N TYR A 67 11.97 23.15 -2.91
CA TYR A 67 12.71 24.40 -2.69
C TYR A 67 14.23 24.21 -2.83
N GLU A 68 14.71 22.95 -2.92
CA GLU A 68 16.14 22.63 -2.87
C GLU A 68 16.84 22.49 -4.24
N LEU A 69 16.14 22.32 -5.37
CA LEU A 69 16.77 22.34 -6.71
C LEU A 69 16.76 23.76 -7.32
N ALA A 70 17.21 24.74 -6.53
CA ALA A 70 17.23 26.15 -6.91
C ALA A 70 18.54 26.62 -7.57
N LYS A 71 19.54 25.75 -7.78
CA LYS A 71 20.75 26.11 -8.53
C LYS A 71 20.92 25.23 -9.77
N ASP A 72 20.87 25.93 -10.91
CA ASP A 72 21.30 25.58 -12.25
C ASP A 72 20.40 24.70 -13.14
N SER A 73 19.86 25.39 -14.17
CA SER A 73 19.11 24.93 -15.34
C SER A 73 17.58 24.72 -15.19
N PHE A 74 16.83 25.64 -15.82
CA PHE A 74 15.37 25.68 -15.90
C PHE A 74 14.76 24.41 -16.53
N ILE A 75 15.48 23.81 -17.49
CA ILE A 75 15.05 22.60 -18.20
C ILE A 75 15.19 21.37 -17.29
N TYR A 76 16.28 21.26 -16.53
CA TYR A 76 16.47 20.18 -15.55
C TYR A 76 15.52 20.30 -14.35
N LYS A 77 15.18 21.52 -13.92
CA LYS A 77 14.27 21.75 -12.79
C LYS A 77 12.84 21.30 -13.06
N HIS A 78 12.30 21.65 -14.22
CA HIS A 78 10.92 21.31 -14.56
C HIS A 78 10.78 19.89 -15.11
N PHE A 79 11.75 19.43 -15.91
CA PHE A 79 11.75 18.07 -16.44
C PHE A 79 12.13 17.05 -15.36
N GLY A 80 13.13 17.33 -14.52
CA GLY A 80 13.54 16.46 -13.41
C GLY A 80 12.40 16.26 -12.41
N ALA A 81 11.79 17.33 -11.90
CA ALA A 81 10.67 17.23 -10.96
C ALA A 81 9.41 16.58 -11.59
N TYR A 82 9.20 16.73 -12.90
CA TYR A 82 8.14 16.04 -13.62
C TYR A 82 8.44 14.54 -13.77
N ALA A 83 9.67 14.22 -14.17
CA ALA A 83 10.16 12.86 -14.32
C ALA A 83 10.12 12.12 -12.99
N ASP A 84 10.57 12.73 -11.89
CA ASP A 84 10.53 12.13 -10.55
C ASP A 84 9.10 11.79 -10.12
N THR A 85 8.14 12.66 -10.44
CA THR A 85 6.73 12.41 -10.13
C THR A 85 6.18 11.28 -11.00
N LEU A 86 6.48 11.28 -12.31
CA LEU A 86 6.07 10.20 -13.21
C LEU A 86 6.72 8.86 -12.84
N PHE A 87 8.00 8.85 -12.48
CA PHE A 87 8.70 7.66 -12.02
C PHE A 87 8.16 7.21 -10.66
N GLY A 88 7.79 8.11 -9.76
CA GLY A 88 7.08 7.78 -8.54
C GLY A 88 5.73 7.12 -8.81
N ILE A 89 4.91 7.72 -9.67
CA ILE A 89 3.59 7.17 -10.06
C ILE A 89 3.77 5.81 -10.73
N GLY A 90 4.74 5.70 -11.65
CA GLY A 90 5.07 4.45 -12.32
C GLY A 90 5.54 3.38 -11.33
N THR A 91 6.47 3.72 -10.44
CA THR A 91 7.04 2.78 -9.47
C THR A 91 5.97 2.26 -8.51
N TYR A 92 5.23 3.15 -7.85
CA TYR A 92 4.19 2.74 -6.90
C TYR A 92 2.95 2.15 -7.61
N GLY A 93 2.55 2.70 -8.75
CA GLY A 93 1.43 2.20 -9.54
C GLY A 93 1.69 0.80 -10.11
N VAL A 94 2.84 0.59 -10.74
CA VAL A 94 3.25 -0.72 -11.27
C VAL A 94 3.52 -1.68 -10.12
N ALA A 95 4.31 -1.32 -9.12
CA ALA A 95 4.58 -2.22 -7.99
C ALA A 95 3.29 -2.63 -7.26
N GLY A 96 2.37 -1.70 -7.02
CA GLY A 96 1.08 -1.98 -6.38
C GLY A 96 0.18 -2.87 -7.23
N THR A 97 0.03 -2.57 -8.52
CA THR A 97 -0.80 -3.39 -9.41
C THR A 97 -0.23 -4.76 -9.70
N THR A 98 1.09 -4.89 -9.88
CA THR A 98 1.76 -6.17 -10.04
C THR A 98 1.63 -7.01 -8.77
N SER A 99 1.85 -6.41 -7.60
CA SER A 99 1.67 -7.10 -6.31
C SER A 99 0.23 -7.59 -6.14
N LEU A 100 -0.75 -6.75 -6.46
CA LEU A 100 -2.16 -7.10 -6.41
C LEU A 100 -2.53 -8.22 -7.39
N ALA A 101 -2.00 -8.19 -8.62
CA ALA A 101 -2.22 -9.21 -9.63
C ALA A 101 -1.64 -10.57 -9.21
N LEU A 102 -0.45 -10.57 -8.59
CA LEU A 102 0.17 -11.79 -8.05
C LEU A 102 -0.63 -12.33 -6.85
N LEU A 103 -1.05 -11.45 -5.93
CA LEU A 103 -1.88 -11.84 -4.79
C LEU A 103 -3.21 -12.45 -5.25
N LYS A 104 -3.79 -11.88 -6.31
CA LYS A 104 -4.98 -12.41 -6.99
C LYS A 104 -4.75 -13.79 -7.57
N GLY A 105 -3.70 -13.96 -8.38
CA GLY A 105 -3.38 -15.26 -8.97
C GLY A 105 -3.19 -16.33 -7.90
N LEU A 106 -2.53 -15.96 -6.79
CA LEU A 106 -2.28 -16.87 -5.69
C LEU A 106 -3.57 -17.24 -4.94
N TYR A 107 -4.45 -16.26 -4.72
CA TYR A 107 -5.77 -16.47 -4.13
C TYR A 107 -6.62 -17.43 -4.99
N MET A 108 -6.65 -17.23 -6.31
CA MET A 108 -7.40 -18.11 -7.22
C MET A 108 -6.84 -19.53 -7.26
N GLN A 109 -5.51 -19.68 -7.24
CA GLN A 109 -4.87 -20.99 -7.19
C GLN A 109 -5.13 -21.73 -5.87
N THR A 110 -5.12 -21.00 -4.75
CA THR A 110 -5.26 -21.60 -3.41
C THR A 110 -6.69 -22.01 -3.10
N PHE A 111 -7.68 -21.20 -3.50
CA PHE A 111 -9.08 -21.40 -3.10
C PHE A 111 -10.00 -21.94 -4.21
N PHE A 112 -9.62 -21.79 -5.48
CA PHE A 112 -10.43 -22.20 -6.64
C PHE A 112 -9.70 -23.19 -7.56
N SER A 113 -8.56 -23.74 -7.12
CA SER A 113 -7.76 -24.72 -7.88
C SER A 113 -7.37 -24.25 -9.29
N GLY A 114 -7.19 -22.94 -9.49
CA GLY A 114 -6.76 -22.39 -10.78
C GLY A 114 -5.27 -22.61 -11.07
N GLU A 115 -4.93 -22.88 -12.33
CA GLU A 115 -3.54 -23.07 -12.77
C GLU A 115 -2.85 -21.73 -13.12
N HIS A 116 -2.43 -20.94 -12.12
CA HIS A 116 -1.74 -19.66 -12.36
C HIS A 116 -0.22 -19.74 -12.19
N PHE A 117 0.25 -20.58 -11.27
CA PHE A 117 1.64 -20.82 -10.91
C PHE A 117 1.92 -22.32 -11.03
N ILE A 118 2.13 -22.77 -12.28
CA ILE A 118 2.45 -24.17 -12.60
C ILE A 118 3.92 -24.43 -12.24
N GLY A 119 4.18 -25.50 -11.49
CA GLY A 119 5.54 -25.92 -11.12
C GLY A 119 6.13 -25.25 -9.86
N PHE A 120 5.38 -24.37 -9.20
CA PHE A 120 5.80 -23.76 -7.93
C PHE A 120 5.47 -24.67 -6.74
N GLY A 121 6.45 -24.87 -5.85
CA GLY A 121 6.24 -25.61 -4.60
C GLY A 121 5.44 -24.79 -3.58
N THR A 122 4.90 -25.46 -2.56
CA THR A 122 4.15 -24.78 -1.47
C THR A 122 4.99 -23.69 -0.78
N PHE A 123 6.29 -23.91 -0.63
CA PHE A 123 7.21 -22.92 -0.06
C PHE A 123 7.34 -21.66 -0.93
N ASP A 124 7.40 -21.82 -2.26
CA ASP A 124 7.51 -20.70 -3.19
C ASP A 124 6.21 -19.90 -3.25
N LEU A 125 5.07 -20.58 -3.17
CA LEU A 125 3.76 -19.91 -3.09
C LEU A 125 3.63 -19.07 -1.81
N ILE A 126 4.12 -19.58 -0.68
CA ILE A 126 4.14 -18.83 0.59
C ILE A 126 5.11 -17.64 0.49
N SER A 127 6.29 -17.81 -0.11
CA SER A 127 7.26 -16.72 -0.24
C SER A 127 6.75 -15.63 -1.19
N MET A 128 6.13 -16.00 -2.32
CA MET A 128 5.45 -15.07 -3.22
C MET A 128 4.33 -14.31 -2.51
N PHE A 129 3.51 -14.99 -1.73
CA PHE A 129 2.46 -14.33 -0.94
C PHE A 129 3.05 -13.26 -0.01
N LEU A 130 4.07 -13.64 0.76
CA LEU A 130 4.66 -12.78 1.77
C LEU A 130 5.33 -11.56 1.11
N LEU A 131 6.10 -11.78 0.05
CA LEU A 131 6.79 -10.72 -0.69
C LEU A 131 5.80 -9.74 -1.34
N THR A 132 4.78 -10.25 -2.03
CA THR A 132 3.80 -9.42 -2.74
C THR A 132 2.88 -8.67 -1.78
N SER A 133 2.51 -9.29 -0.65
CA SER A 133 1.75 -8.62 0.41
C SER A 133 2.58 -7.51 1.08
N PHE A 134 3.86 -7.77 1.35
CA PHE A 134 4.77 -6.74 1.87
C PHE A 134 4.97 -5.58 0.89
N LEU A 135 5.16 -5.86 -0.40
CA LEU A 135 5.36 -4.85 -1.42
C LEU A 135 4.10 -3.99 -1.62
N LEU A 136 2.92 -4.62 -1.62
CA LEU A 136 1.63 -3.91 -1.67
C LEU A 136 1.45 -3.01 -0.44
N PHE A 137 1.75 -3.52 0.76
CA PHE A 137 1.71 -2.75 1.99
C PHE A 137 2.68 -1.58 1.96
N TYR A 138 3.92 -1.80 1.56
CA TYR A 138 4.94 -0.75 1.43
C TYR A 138 4.48 0.35 0.47
N CYS A 139 3.92 -0.03 -0.68
CA CYS A 139 3.38 0.93 -1.65
C CYS A 139 2.25 1.77 -1.03
N MET A 140 1.28 1.14 -0.39
CA MET A 140 0.15 1.82 0.22
C MET A 140 0.59 2.70 1.40
N PHE A 141 1.50 2.21 2.23
CA PHE A 141 2.01 2.92 3.40
C PHE A 141 2.75 4.20 3.00
N ASN A 142 3.72 4.12 2.06
CA ASN A 142 4.44 5.30 1.61
C ASN A 142 3.53 6.31 0.92
N THR A 143 2.61 5.85 0.07
CA THR A 143 1.62 6.74 -0.56
C THR A 143 0.72 7.40 0.50
N THR A 144 0.39 6.69 1.58
CA THR A 144 -0.39 7.25 2.70
C THR A 144 0.41 8.25 3.54
N LEU A 145 1.73 8.07 3.69
CA LEU A 145 2.59 9.08 4.32
C LEU A 145 2.58 10.38 3.51
N LEU A 146 2.70 10.30 2.19
CA LEU A 146 2.59 11.46 1.32
C LEU A 146 1.21 12.12 1.41
N LEU A 147 0.14 11.32 1.52
CA LEU A 147 -1.22 11.84 1.76
C LEU A 147 -1.34 12.53 3.12
N LYS A 148 -0.74 11.98 4.17
CA LYS A 148 -0.69 12.63 5.48
C LYS A 148 0.00 13.99 5.36
N ASP A 149 1.13 14.06 4.66
CA ASP A 149 1.86 15.31 4.47
C ASP A 149 1.02 16.35 3.70
N ILE A 150 0.22 15.90 2.72
CA ILE A 150 -0.78 16.74 2.02
C ILE A 150 -1.88 17.24 2.98
N ILE A 151 -2.47 16.35 3.78
CA ILE A 151 -3.61 16.68 4.65
C ILE A 151 -3.19 17.62 5.79
N PHE A 152 -1.99 17.41 6.33
CA PHE A 152 -1.42 18.23 7.40
C PHE A 152 -0.54 19.37 6.86
N TYR A 153 -0.60 19.66 5.56
CA TYR A 153 0.07 20.82 4.98
C TYR A 153 -0.53 22.10 5.55
N SER A 154 0.30 22.90 6.21
CA SER A 154 -0.06 24.21 6.75
C SER A 154 0.84 25.26 6.11
N GLU A 155 0.25 26.25 5.45
CA GLU A 155 0.96 27.37 4.82
C GLU A 155 1.79 28.20 5.85
N ASN A 156 1.50 28.04 7.14
CA ASN A 156 2.16 28.73 8.25
C ASN A 156 3.31 27.95 8.92
N SER A 157 3.65 26.74 8.46
CA SER A 157 4.88 26.09 8.95
C SER A 157 6.07 26.54 8.12
N THR A 158 6.68 27.66 8.54
CA THR A 158 8.06 27.98 8.17
C THR A 158 8.92 26.77 8.55
N VAL A 159 9.38 26.03 7.55
CA VAL A 159 10.41 25.01 7.75
C VAL A 159 11.66 25.79 8.13
N GLU A 160 11.93 25.92 9.42
CA GLU A 160 13.22 26.38 9.90
C GLU A 160 14.26 25.34 9.49
N VAL A 161 14.95 25.62 8.39
CA VAL A 161 16.20 24.96 8.06
C VAL A 161 17.17 25.36 9.17
N ARG A 162 17.44 24.43 10.10
CA ARG A 162 18.54 24.60 11.05
C ARG A 162 19.85 24.56 10.24
N THR A 163 20.38 25.74 9.96
CA THR A 163 21.75 25.97 9.47
C THR A 163 22.79 25.34 10.40
#